data_AF-A0A4U9WJ24-F1
#
_entry.id   AF-A0A4U9WJ24-F1
#
_cell.length_a   1.000
_cell.length_b   1.000
_cell.length_c   1.000
_cell.angle_alpha   90.00
_cell.angle_beta   90.00
_cell.angle_gamma   90.00
#
_symmetry.space_group_name_H-M   'P 1'
#
loop_
_entity.id
_entity.type
_entity.pdbx_description
1 polymer ?
#
loop_
_entity_poly.entity_id
_entity_poly.type
_entity_poly.pdbx_seq_one_letter_code
_entity_poly.pdbx_strand_id
1 'polypeptide(L)' 'MQTNIVEVENFVQHNEERRSSTFQREVKKYLERYPLTQHIDVLLTDLNGSFRGKRIPVSGLG' A
#
# COMPACT_ATOMS: atom_id res chain seq x y z
N MET A 1 14.43 12.02 20.59
CA MET A 1 13.75 11.24 19.53
C MET A 1 13.02 12.22 18.63
N GLN A 2 13.48 12.36 17.38
CA GLN A 2 12.86 13.23 16.39
C GLN A 2 11.79 12.42 15.67
N THR A 3 10.53 12.72 15.95
CA THR A 3 9.40 12.04 15.32
C THR A 3 9.31 12.47 13.85
N ASN A 4 9.19 11.50 12.95
CA ASN A 4 8.97 11.64 11.50
C ASN A 4 7.61 12.29 11.18
N ILE A 5 7.36 13.49 11.70
CA ILE A 5 6.10 14.22 11.49
C ILE A 5 5.96 14.64 10.02
N VAL A 6 7.08 14.82 9.31
CA VAL A 6 7.13 15.31 7.93
C VAL A 6 6.51 14.34 6.91
N GLU A 7 6.49 13.03 7.18
CA GLU A 7 5.93 12.06 6.22
C GLU A 7 4.40 11.96 6.28
N VAL A 8 3.79 12.34 7.41
CA VAL A 8 2.33 12.24 7.60
C VAL A 8 1.59 13.34 6.84
N GLU A 9 2.17 14.54 6.70
CA GLU A 9 1.50 15.68 6.06
C GLU A 9 1.21 15.42 4.56
N ASN A 10 2.14 14.79 3.83
CA ASN A 10 1.93 14.37 2.44
C ASN A 10 0.79 13.32 2.30
N PHE A 11 0.60 12.52 3.35
CA PHE A 11 -0.46 11.52 3.48
C PHE A 11 -1.82 12.11 3.84
N VAL A 12 -1.94 13.43 4.01
CA VAL A 12 -3.25 14.11 4.18
C VAL A 12 -3.57 14.98 2.95
N GLN A 13 -2.56 15.44 2.20
CA GLN A 13 -2.73 16.36 1.05
C GLN A 13 -3.39 15.79 -0.22
N HIS A 14 -3.51 14.47 -0.37
CA HIS A 14 -4.09 13.84 -1.58
C HIS A 14 -5.51 13.34 -1.30
N ASN A 15 -6.49 13.77 -2.10
CA ASN A 15 -7.86 13.23 -2.08
C ASN A 15 -7.80 11.68 -2.13
N GLU A 16 -8.60 10.99 -1.31
CA GLU A 16 -8.63 9.52 -1.21
C GLU A 16 -8.76 8.83 -2.57
N GLU A 17 -9.53 9.42 -3.50
CA GLU A 17 -9.67 8.95 -4.88
C GLU A 17 -8.34 8.92 -5.65
N ARG A 18 -7.46 9.91 -5.45
CA ARG A 18 -6.13 9.98 -6.09
C ARG A 18 -5.17 8.95 -5.52
N ARG A 19 -5.31 8.58 -4.24
CA ARG A 19 -4.51 7.51 -3.63
C ARG A 19 -4.95 6.14 -4.13
N SER A 20 -6.26 5.89 -4.17
CA SER A 20 -6.83 4.64 -4.67
C SER A 20 -6.38 4.34 -6.10
N SER A 21 -6.45 5.34 -6.99
CA SER A 21 -6.02 5.22 -8.39
C SER A 21 -4.51 5.01 -8.58
N THR A 22 -3.67 5.51 -7.67
CA THR A 22 -2.21 5.34 -7.76
C THR A 22 -1.81 3.91 -7.38
N PHE A 23 -2.36 3.40 -6.28
CA PHE A 23 -2.16 2.02 -5.84
C PHE A 23 -2.61 1.02 -6.92
N GLN A 24 -3.82 1.19 -7.46
CA GLN A 24 -4.33 0.30 -8.52
C GLN A 24 -3.40 0.27 -9.75
N ARG A 25 -2.88 1.44 -10.17
CA ARG A 25 -1.97 1.54 -11.32
C ARG A 25 -0.63 0.85 -11.07
N GLU A 26 -0.09 0.99 -9.86
CA GLU A 26 1.17 0.33 -9.48
C GLU A 26 1.01 -1.19 -9.45
N VAL A 27 -0.04 -1.68 -8.79
CA VAL A 27 -0.39 -3.10 -8.75
C VAL A 27 -0.55 -3.66 -10.15
N LYS A 28 -1.30 -2.96 -11.02
CA LYS A 28 -1.49 -3.40 -12.41
C LYS A 28 -0.16 -3.55 -13.16
N LYS A 29 0.71 -2.54 -13.10
CA LYS A 29 2.04 -2.59 -13.76
C LYS A 29 2.91 -3.73 -13.22
N TYR A 30 2.84 -4.01 -11.92
CA TYR A 30 3.57 -5.11 -11.33
C TYR A 30 3.07 -6.47 -11.84
N LEU A 31 1.75 -6.68 -11.85
CA LEU A 31 1.13 -7.93 -12.28
C LEU A 31 1.34 -8.20 -13.79
N GLU A 32 1.41 -7.15 -14.62
CA GLU A 32 1.79 -7.27 -16.03
C GLU A 32 3.19 -7.87 -16.21
N ARG A 33 4.14 -7.56 -15.30
CA ARG A 33 5.50 -8.11 -15.32
C ARG A 33 5.59 -9.48 -14.64
N TYR A 34 4.77 -9.75 -13.63
CA TYR A 34 4.79 -10.97 -12.83
C TYR A 34 3.41 -11.65 -12.78
N PRO A 35 2.94 -12.24 -13.89
CA PRO A 35 1.56 -12.71 -14.03
C PRO A 35 1.21 -13.92 -13.15
N LEU A 36 2.22 -14.62 -12.60
CA LEU A 36 2.01 -15.75 -11.70
C LEU A 36 1.81 -15.33 -10.23
N THR A 37 1.85 -14.04 -9.94
CA THR A 37 1.58 -13.52 -8.58
C THR A 37 0.15 -13.85 -8.17
N GLN A 38 -0.01 -14.56 -7.06
CA GLN A 38 -1.34 -14.96 -6.55
C GLN A 38 -1.85 -14.07 -5.41
N HIS A 39 -0.92 -13.43 -4.70
CA HIS A 39 -1.22 -12.68 -3.49
C HIS A 39 -0.36 -11.42 -3.40
N ILE A 40 -0.91 -10.41 -2.73
CA ILE A 40 -0.21 -9.17 -2.37
C ILE A 40 -0.29 -9.05 -0.85
N ASP A 41 0.87 -8.87 -0.21
CA ASP A 41 0.94 -8.60 1.22
C ASP A 41 1.06 -7.10 1.44
N VAL A 42 0.11 -6.52 2.18
CA VAL A 42 0.19 -5.15 2.66
C VAL A 42 0.65 -5.20 4.11
N LEU A 43 1.81 -4.63 4.40
CA LEU A 43 2.39 -4.58 5.74
C LEU A 43 2.53 -3.12 6.20
N LEU A 44 2.22 -2.89 7.47
CA LEU A 44 2.41 -1.63 8.18
C LEU A 44 3.12 -1.93 9.49
N THR A 45 4.03 -1.04 9.87
CA THR A 45 4.66 -1.07 11.19
C THR A 45 3.85 -0.17 12.11
N ASP A 46 3.38 -0.71 13.24
CA ASP A 46 2.70 0.12 14.23
C ASP A 46 3.68 0.96 15.07
N LEU A 47 3.14 1.80 15.95
CA LEU A 47 3.94 2.69 16.80
C LEU A 47 4.89 1.96 17.75
N ASN A 48 4.63 0.68 18.02
CA ASN A 48 5.47 -0.17 18.87
C ASN A 48 6.52 -0.95 18.05
N GLY A 49 6.64 -0.68 16.75
CA GLY A 49 7.54 -1.41 15.86
C GLY A 49 7.03 -2.77 15.43
N SER A 50 5.78 -3.13 15.75
CA SER A 50 5.21 -4.43 15.38
C SER A 50 4.63 -4.40 13.98
N PHE A 51 4.97 -5.43 13.17
CA PHE A 51 4.37 -5.60 11.85
C PHE A 51 2.92 -6.06 11.95
N ARG A 52 2.04 -5.34 11.28
CA ARG A 52 0.65 -5.71 11.04
C ARG A 52 0.44 -5.78 9.54
N GLY A 53 -0.17 -6.85 9.07
CA GLY A 53 -0.38 -6.99 7.64
C GLY A 53 -1.61 -7.79 7.26
N LYS A 54 -1.96 -7.66 5.99
CA LYS A 54 -3.03 -8.42 5.36
C LYS A 54 -2.52 -8.99 4.04
N ARG A 55 -2.71 -10.30 3.87
CA ARG A 55 -2.57 -10.95 2.58
C ARG A 55 -3.86 -10.78 1.79
N ILE A 56 -3.77 -10.25 0.57
CA ILE A 56 -4.90 -10.01 -0.32
C ILE A 56 -4.71 -10.91 -1.55
N PRO A 57 -5.68 -11.77 -1.89
CA PRO A 57 -5.62 -12.52 -3.13
C PRO A 57 -5.76 -11.56 -4.32
N VAL A 58 -5.01 -11.78 -5.39
CA VAL A 58 -5.07 -10.94 -6.60
C VAL A 58 -6.48 -10.94 -7.20
N SER A 59 -7.22 -12.04 -7.09
CA SER A 59 -8.63 -12.12 -7.50
C SER A 59 -9.59 -11.21 -6.73
N GLY A 60 -9.17 -10.69 -5.56
CA GLY A 60 -9.93 -9.74 -4.75
C GLY A 60 -9.62 -8.27 -5.04
N LEU A 61 -8.73 -7.98 -5.99
CA LEU A 61 -8.37 -6.62 -6.41
C LEU A 61 -9.30 -6.21 -7.56
N GLY A 62 -10.54 -5.85 -7.22
CA GLY A 62 -11.53 -5.31 -8.16
C GLY A 62 -11.20 -3.91 -8.64
#